data_AF-A0A534MUL8-F1
#
_entry.id   AF-A0A534MUL8-F1
#
_cell.length_a   1.000
_cell.length_b   1.000
_cell.length_c   1.000
_cell.angle_alpha   90.00
_cell.angle_beta   90.00
_cell.angle_gamma   90.00
#
_symmetry.space_group_name_H-M   'P 1'
#
loop_
_entity.id
_entity.type
_entity.pdbx_description
1 polymer ?
#
loop_
_entity_poly.entity_id
_entity_poly.type
_entity_poly.pdbx_seq_one_letter_code
_entity_poly.pdbx_strand_id
1 'polypeptide(L)'
;LVVLDERTFKAFFAAVLLLFGAYMVLDWVRNKRSVDEDNDALRTRPRVLGTAVATAGSGFLSGSMGIGGGLLNVPLLLYILGRKTRKAIGTSSLLIIPTAAVGFAAYLASLALAPSGFVLPQAYFLIPILMPIVFVGAYLGSRWGLAKLKTRSVALIFIIVLFIAAAKLVFDLL
;
A
#
# COMPACT_ATOMS: atom_id res chain seq x y z
N LEU A 1 -1.26 24.91 -14.47
CA LEU A 1 -1.07 23.64 -13.73
C LEU A 1 -0.69 22.60 -14.75
N VAL A 2 0.56 22.13 -14.75
CA VAL A 2 1.07 21.15 -15.72
C VAL A 2 0.27 19.86 -15.52
N VAL A 3 -0.69 19.62 -16.41
CA VAL A 3 -1.48 18.39 -16.44
C VAL A 3 -0.51 17.30 -16.88
N LEU A 4 -0.05 16.49 -15.94
CA LEU A 4 0.70 15.28 -16.24
C LEU A 4 -0.22 14.39 -17.08
N ASP A 5 0.22 14.08 -18.29
CA ASP A 5 -0.49 13.17 -19.19
C ASP A 5 -0.69 11.82 -18.47
N GLU A 6 -1.89 11.24 -18.57
CA GLU A 6 -2.28 10.04 -17.80
C GLU A 6 -1.28 8.90 -18.02
N ARG A 7 -0.77 8.80 -19.26
CA ARG A 7 0.27 7.86 -19.67
C ARG A 7 1.60 8.14 -18.97
N THR A 8 2.03 9.40 -18.87
CA THR A 8 3.27 9.77 -18.18
C THR A 8 3.19 9.48 -16.68
N PHE A 9 2.04 9.75 -16.06
CA PHE A 9 1.82 9.45 -14.65
C PHE A 9 1.83 7.95 -14.36
N LYS A 10 1.14 7.17 -15.20
CA LYS A 10 1.14 5.71 -15.18
C LYS A 10 2.56 5.14 -15.36
N ALA A 11 3.27 5.58 -16.39
CA ALA A 11 4.64 5.14 -16.67
C ALA A 11 5.61 5.45 -15.51
N PHE A 12 5.52 6.65 -14.93
CA PHE A 12 6.33 7.04 -13.77
C PHE A 12 6.08 6.10 -12.58
N PHE A 13 4.82 5.83 -12.25
CA PHE A 13 4.49 4.98 -11.10
C PHE A 13 4.86 3.52 -11.34
N ALA A 14 4.69 3.00 -12.57
CA ALA A 14 5.17 1.68 -12.94
C ALA A 14 6.68 1.56 -12.78
N ALA A 15 7.45 2.58 -13.20
CA ALA A 15 8.89 2.61 -13.02
C ALA A 15 9.29 2.59 -11.52
N VAL A 16 8.58 3.37 -10.68
CA VAL A 16 8.78 3.37 -9.22
C VAL A 16 8.51 1.98 -8.63
N LEU A 17 7.38 1.36 -8.98
CA LEU A 17 7.04 0.01 -8.51
C LEU A 17 8.08 -1.02 -8.96
N LEU A 18 8.49 -1.00 -10.23
CA LEU A 18 9.51 -1.91 -10.74
C LEU A 18 10.86 -1.71 -10.05
N LEU A 19 11.25 -0.47 -9.75
CA LEU A 19 12.48 -0.17 -9.03
C LEU A 19 12.42 -0.73 -7.60
N PHE A 20 11.35 -0.47 -6.85
CA PHE A 20 11.17 -1.02 -5.51
C PHE A 20 11.06 -2.54 -5.52
N GLY A 21 10.38 -3.12 -6.49
CA GLY A 21 10.23 -4.57 -6.66
C GLY A 21 11.55 -5.26 -6.99
N ALA A 22 12.31 -4.71 -7.93
CA ALA A 22 13.65 -5.18 -8.25
C ALA A 22 14.57 -5.08 -7.03
N TYR A 23 14.52 -3.97 -6.28
CA TYR A 23 15.30 -3.82 -5.06
C TYR A 23 14.90 -4.84 -3.99
N MET A 24 13.60 -5.12 -3.82
CA MET A 24 13.12 -6.16 -2.91
C MET A 24 13.56 -7.57 -3.31
N VAL A 25 13.55 -7.89 -4.60
CA VAL A 25 14.05 -9.17 -5.11
C VAL A 25 15.55 -9.30 -4.88
N LEU A 26 16.31 -8.24 -5.19
CA LEU A 26 17.77 -8.22 -4.97
C LEU A 26 18.12 -8.39 -3.49
N ASP A 27 17.39 -7.75 -2.58
CA ASP A 27 17.57 -7.90 -1.13
C ASP A 27 17.21 -9.33 -0.66
N TRP A 28 16.11 -9.89 -1.18
CA TRP A 28 15.70 -11.27 -0.90
C TRP A 28 16.70 -12.32 -1.40
N VAL A 29 17.30 -12.10 -2.58
CA VAL A 29 18.32 -12.98 -3.17
C VAL A 29 19.68 -12.80 -2.49
N ARG A 30 20.08 -11.56 -2.18
CA ARG A 30 21.36 -11.28 -1.51
C ARG A 30 21.41 -11.72 -0.07
N ASN A 31 20.27 -12.09 0.54
CA ASN A 31 20.17 -12.65 1.88
C ASN A 31 20.93 -11.81 2.95
N LYS A 32 21.09 -10.50 2.71
CA LYS A 32 21.93 -9.58 3.51
C LYS A 32 21.23 -9.05 4.76
N ARG A 33 19.96 -9.39 4.98
CA ARG A 33 19.22 -9.07 6.20
C ARG A 33 18.85 -10.34 6.95
N SER A 34 19.46 -10.50 8.12
CA SER A 34 18.82 -11.13 9.28
C SER A 34 17.44 -10.50 9.43
N VAL A 35 16.41 -11.23 9.02
CA VAL A 35 15.00 -10.78 9.00
C VAL A 35 14.47 -10.45 10.43
N ASP A 36 15.32 -10.61 11.44
CA ASP A 36 15.03 -10.49 12.86
C ASP A 36 15.84 -9.42 13.62
N GLU A 37 16.72 -8.65 12.96
CA GLU A 37 17.44 -7.57 13.63
C GLU A 37 16.70 -6.23 13.47
N ASP A 38 16.05 -5.77 14.55
CA ASP A 38 15.54 -4.39 14.64
C ASP A 38 16.78 -3.49 14.79
N ASN A 39 17.13 -2.73 13.76
CA ASN A 39 18.28 -1.83 13.85
C ASN A 39 17.84 -0.52 14.53
N ASP A 40 17.63 -0.61 15.85
CA ASP A 40 17.16 0.49 16.70
C ASP A 40 18.08 1.73 16.68
N ALA A 41 19.31 1.58 16.19
CA ALA A 41 20.28 2.66 15.97
C ALA A 41 19.83 3.71 14.92
N LEU A 42 18.85 3.38 14.06
CA LEU A 42 18.33 4.30 13.03
C LEU A 42 17.17 5.18 13.53
N ARG A 43 16.76 5.07 14.81
CA ARG A 43 15.62 5.80 15.43
C ARG A 43 15.94 7.26 15.76
N THR A 44 16.56 7.98 14.85
CA THR A 44 16.75 9.43 14.97
C THR A 44 15.44 10.13 14.58
N ARG A 45 14.96 11.09 15.40
CA ARG A 45 13.77 11.95 15.11
C ARG A 45 13.66 12.44 13.64
N PRO A 46 14.75 12.86 12.95
CA PRO A 46 14.64 13.29 11.55
C PRO A 46 14.25 12.17 10.56
N ARG A 47 14.58 10.91 10.84
CA ARG A 47 14.23 9.78 9.95
C ARG A 47 12.77 9.35 10.08
N VAL A 48 12.17 9.50 11.27
CA VAL A 48 10.72 9.27 11.47
C VAL A 48 9.91 10.31 10.70
N LEU A 49 10.33 11.57 10.75
CA LEU A 49 9.72 12.65 9.96
C LEU A 49 9.92 12.40 8.46
N GLY A 50 11.13 12.01 8.04
CA GLY A 50 11.42 11.63 6.66
C GLY A 50 10.54 10.47 6.16
N THR A 51 10.30 9.45 6.99
CA THR A 51 9.38 8.36 6.63
C THR A 51 7.93 8.80 6.58
N ALA A 52 7.49 9.66 7.49
CA ALA A 52 6.12 10.17 7.49
C ALA A 52 5.86 11.00 6.22
N VAL A 53 6.83 11.84 5.82
CA VAL A 53 6.79 12.61 4.57
C VAL A 53 6.82 11.68 3.35
N ALA A 54 7.68 10.66 3.36
CA ALA A 54 7.75 9.70 2.26
C ALA A 54 6.46 8.89 2.12
N THR A 55 5.84 8.45 3.22
CA THR A 55 4.54 7.74 3.19
C THR A 55 3.36 8.65 2.86
N ALA A 56 3.43 9.93 3.23
CA ALA A 56 2.45 10.91 2.82
C ALA A 56 2.55 11.17 1.29
N GLY A 57 3.76 11.33 0.78
CA GLY A 57 4.02 11.49 -0.66
C GLY A 57 3.63 10.25 -1.47
N SER A 58 3.99 9.06 -1.02
CA SER A 58 3.56 7.81 -1.67
C SER A 58 2.05 7.59 -1.55
N GLY A 59 1.43 8.01 -0.44
CA GLY A 59 -0.02 7.99 -0.26
C GLY A 59 -0.74 8.88 -1.25
N PHE A 60 -0.21 10.08 -1.50
CA PHE A 60 -0.74 11.00 -2.51
C PHE A 60 -0.58 10.46 -3.94
N LEU A 61 0.61 9.95 -4.27
CA LEU A 61 0.91 9.36 -5.59
C LEU A 61 0.12 8.07 -5.86
N SER A 62 -0.03 7.21 -4.86
CA SER A 62 -0.78 5.95 -5.00
C SER A 62 -2.29 6.15 -4.94
N GLY A 63 -2.75 7.12 -4.14
CA GLY A 63 -4.16 7.51 -4.06
C GLY A 63 -4.68 8.07 -5.38
N SER A 64 -3.87 8.89 -6.08
CA SER A 64 -4.22 9.40 -7.42
C SER A 64 -4.26 8.29 -8.48
N MET A 65 -3.55 7.18 -8.29
CA MET A 65 -3.69 5.99 -9.15
C MET A 65 -4.85 5.06 -8.76
N GLY A 66 -5.52 5.28 -7.63
CA GLY A 66 -6.58 4.39 -7.14
C GLY A 66 -6.08 3.01 -6.68
N ILE A 67 -4.76 2.82 -6.54
CA ILE A 67 -4.14 1.54 -6.15
C ILE A 67 -4.13 1.36 -4.62
N GLY A 68 -4.26 2.45 -3.86
CA GLY A 68 -4.18 2.43 -2.39
C GLY A 68 -2.72 2.42 -1.91
N GLY A 69 -2.35 3.37 -1.04
CA GLY A 69 -0.96 3.63 -0.63
C GLY A 69 -0.19 2.47 0.03
N GLY A 70 -0.87 1.38 0.39
CA GLY A 70 -0.28 0.23 1.08
C GLY A 70 0.87 -0.44 0.33
N LEU A 71 0.80 -0.50 -1.01
CA LEU A 71 1.80 -1.18 -1.84
C LEU A 71 3.18 -0.50 -1.81
N LEU A 72 3.21 0.83 -1.71
CA LEU A 72 4.46 1.58 -1.59
C LEU A 72 4.93 1.74 -0.14
N ASN A 73 4.00 1.77 0.81
CA ASN A 73 4.33 2.00 2.22
C ASN A 73 5.16 0.87 2.83
N VAL A 74 4.90 -0.39 2.46
CA VAL A 74 5.66 -1.54 2.99
C VAL A 74 7.14 -1.51 2.63
N PRO A 75 7.57 -1.36 1.35
CA PRO A 75 8.98 -1.26 1.02
C PRO A 75 9.61 0.02 1.61
N LEU A 76 8.88 1.14 1.63
CA LEU A 76 9.35 2.38 2.28
C LEU A 76 9.67 2.15 3.76
N LEU A 77 8.79 1.51 4.53
CA LEU A 77 9.04 1.22 5.95
C LEU A 77 10.13 0.18 6.16
N LEU A 78 10.23 -0.83 5.30
CA LEU A 78 11.29 -1.84 5.34
C LEU A 78 12.68 -1.25 5.09
N TYR A 79 12.80 -0.37 4.09
CA TYR A 79 14.10 0.10 3.63
C TYR A 79 14.55 1.39 4.31
N ILE A 80 13.63 2.33 4.57
CA ILE A 80 13.99 3.61 5.19
C ILE A 80 14.06 3.48 6.72
N LEU A 81 13.16 2.69 7.33
CA LEU A 81 13.04 2.60 8.78
C LEU A 81 13.74 1.38 9.40
N GLY A 82 14.21 0.42 8.58
CA GLY A 82 14.95 -0.76 9.05
C GLY A 82 14.17 -1.66 10.01
N ARG A 83 12.84 -1.54 10.03
CA ARG A 83 11.94 -2.30 10.91
C ARG A 83 11.94 -3.78 10.55
N LYS A 84 11.80 -4.66 11.55
CA LYS A 84 11.42 -6.06 11.33
C LYS A 84 10.23 -6.12 10.37
N THR A 85 10.31 -6.97 9.33
CA THR A 85 9.30 -7.04 8.27
C THR A 85 7.88 -7.21 8.79
N ARG A 86 7.70 -7.97 9.88
CA ARG A 86 6.40 -8.17 10.52
C ARG A 86 5.84 -6.89 11.16
N LYS A 87 6.68 -6.07 11.80
CA LYS A 87 6.27 -4.77 12.36
C LYS A 87 6.00 -3.76 11.24
N ALA A 88 6.85 -3.71 10.21
CA ALA A 88 6.69 -2.80 9.06
C ALA A 88 5.34 -2.98 8.35
N ILE A 89 4.92 -4.23 8.17
CA ILE A 89 3.62 -4.57 7.55
C ILE A 89 2.48 -4.14 8.48
N GLY A 90 2.56 -4.47 9.78
CA GLY A 90 1.54 -4.05 10.75
C GLY A 90 1.37 -2.53 10.84
N THR A 91 2.47 -1.77 10.85
CA THR A 91 2.43 -0.31 10.83
C THR A 91 1.92 0.25 9.50
N SER A 92 2.22 -0.40 8.37
CA SER A 92 1.68 0.00 7.07
C SER A 92 0.17 -0.20 7.00
N SER A 93 -0.36 -1.29 7.58
CA SER A 93 -1.81 -1.52 7.68
C SER A 93 -2.50 -0.45 8.53
N LEU A 94 -1.89 -0.01 9.62
CA LEU A 94 -2.42 1.12 10.42
C LEU A 94 -2.44 2.42 9.63
N LEU A 95 -1.42 2.68 8.81
CA LEU A 95 -1.36 3.87 7.94
C LEU A 95 -2.43 3.86 6.85
N ILE A 96 -2.94 2.69 6.44
CA ILE A 96 -4.01 2.58 5.45
C ILE A 96 -5.35 3.09 6.01
N ILE A 97 -5.63 2.92 7.30
CA ILE A 97 -6.90 3.30 7.94
C ILE A 97 -7.29 4.76 7.65
N PRO A 98 -6.46 5.78 7.98
CA PRO A 98 -6.82 7.18 7.71
C PRO A 98 -6.96 7.46 6.21
N THR A 99 -6.11 6.85 5.35
CA THR A 99 -6.22 7.05 3.90
C THR A 99 -7.51 6.48 3.32
N ALA A 100 -7.95 5.32 3.82
CA ALA A 100 -9.22 4.71 3.42
C ALA A 100 -10.42 5.53 3.92
N ALA A 101 -10.35 6.06 5.15
CA ALA A 101 -11.38 6.94 5.70
C ALA A 101 -11.54 8.23 4.87
N VAL A 102 -10.42 8.88 4.52
CA VAL A 102 -10.43 10.08 3.66
C VAL A 102 -10.96 9.75 2.27
N GLY A 103 -10.55 8.62 1.67
CA GLY A 103 -11.06 8.18 0.36
C GLY A 103 -12.58 7.93 0.38
N PHE A 104 -13.08 7.30 1.43
CA PHE A 104 -14.52 7.08 1.62
C PHE A 104 -15.29 8.39 1.82
N ALA A 105 -14.76 9.31 2.63
CA ALA A 105 -15.36 10.63 2.83
C ALA A 105 -15.39 11.45 1.53
N ALA A 106 -14.31 11.43 0.76
CA ALA A 106 -14.23 12.10 -0.54
C ALA A 106 -15.24 11.51 -1.54
N TYR A 107 -15.43 10.19 -1.54
CA TYR A 107 -16.44 9.55 -2.36
C TYR A 107 -17.87 9.97 -1.97
N LEU A 108 -18.19 10.00 -0.66
CA LEU A 108 -19.48 10.50 -0.18
C LEU A 108 -19.71 11.98 -0.55
N ALA A 109 -18.67 12.82 -0.42
CA ALA A 109 -18.75 14.21 -0.85
C ALA A 109 -19.03 14.30 -2.35
N SER A 110 -18.32 13.54 -3.19
CA SER A 110 -18.55 13.50 -4.64
C SER A 110 -19.98 13.12 -5.02
N LEU A 111 -20.61 12.24 -4.24
CA LEU A 111 -22.00 11.84 -4.43
C LEU A 111 -22.99 12.94 -4.00
N ALA A 112 -22.67 13.69 -2.95
CA ALA A 112 -23.47 14.83 -2.50
C ALA A 112 -23.41 16.03 -3.47
N LEU A 113 -22.29 16.18 -4.18
CA LEU A 113 -22.04 17.23 -5.18
C LEU A 113 -22.60 16.87 -6.57
N ALA A 114 -23.09 15.64 -6.77
CA ALA A 114 -23.54 15.16 -8.07
C ALA A 114 -24.87 15.83 -8.49
N PRO A 115 -25.02 16.24 -9.78
CA PRO A 115 -26.24 16.89 -10.27
C PRO A 115 -27.52 16.05 -10.12
N SER A 116 -27.38 14.73 -9.99
CA SER A 116 -28.47 13.77 -9.80
C SER A 116 -29.09 13.78 -8.39
N GLY A 117 -28.55 14.57 -7.44
CA GLY A 117 -28.90 14.48 -6.02
C GLY A 117 -28.23 13.27 -5.34
N PHE A 118 -28.48 13.09 -4.03
CA PHE A 118 -27.95 11.96 -3.25
C PHE A 118 -28.66 10.65 -3.64
N VAL A 119 -28.32 10.11 -4.80
CA VAL A 119 -28.80 8.81 -5.26
C VAL A 119 -27.70 7.81 -4.92
N LEU A 120 -27.93 7.02 -3.88
CA LEU A 120 -27.05 5.90 -3.53
C LEU A 120 -26.96 4.97 -4.74
N PRO A 121 -25.77 4.79 -5.36
CA PRO A 121 -25.62 3.83 -6.45
C PRO A 121 -26.09 2.46 -5.98
N GLN A 122 -26.76 1.71 -6.85
CA GLN A 122 -27.21 0.33 -6.62
C GLN A 122 -26.13 -0.61 -6.03
N ALA A 123 -24.85 -0.26 -6.19
CA ALA A 123 -23.72 -0.91 -5.54
C ALA A 123 -23.75 -0.87 -3.99
N TYR A 124 -24.44 0.09 -3.36
CA TYR A 124 -24.57 0.18 -1.90
C TYR A 124 -25.32 -1.02 -1.31
N PHE A 125 -26.15 -1.71 -2.10
CA PHE A 125 -26.81 -2.93 -1.67
C PHE A 125 -25.82 -4.08 -1.41
N LEU A 126 -24.63 -4.04 -2.01
CA LEU A 126 -23.59 -5.05 -1.77
C LEU A 126 -22.84 -4.82 -0.44
N ILE A 127 -22.89 -3.62 0.14
CA ILE A 127 -22.19 -3.29 1.40
C ILE A 127 -22.59 -4.23 2.54
N PRO A 128 -23.87 -4.46 2.86
CA PRO A 128 -24.25 -5.37 3.95
C PRO A 128 -23.79 -6.83 3.73
N ILE A 129 -23.56 -7.24 2.48
CA ILE A 129 -23.05 -8.57 2.15
C ILE A 129 -21.51 -8.61 2.23
N LEU A 130 -20.84 -7.59 1.70
CA LEU A 130 -19.39 -7.49 1.67
C LEU A 130 -18.78 -7.21 3.05
N MET A 131 -19.44 -6.39 3.88
CA MET A 131 -18.94 -5.99 5.19
C MET A 131 -18.61 -7.19 6.09
N PRO A 132 -19.50 -8.17 6.32
CA PRO A 132 -19.16 -9.35 7.12
C PRO A 132 -18.07 -10.20 6.46
N ILE A 133 -18.06 -10.33 5.13
CA ILE A 133 -17.02 -11.10 4.41
C ILE A 133 -15.64 -10.47 4.60
N VAL A 134 -15.53 -9.14 4.49
CA VAL A 134 -14.28 -8.40 4.67
C VAL A 134 -13.82 -8.50 6.13
N PHE A 135 -14.72 -8.35 7.10
CA PHE A 135 -14.36 -8.45 8.53
C PHE A 135 -13.91 -9.85 8.90
N VAL A 136 -14.65 -10.89 8.49
CA VAL A 136 -14.29 -12.29 8.75
C VAL A 136 -12.99 -12.64 8.03
N GLY A 137 -12.84 -12.25 6.77
CA GLY A 137 -11.62 -12.46 5.99
C GLY A 137 -10.40 -11.76 6.58
N ALA A 138 -10.53 -10.50 7.01
CA ALA A 138 -9.46 -9.77 7.67
C ALA A 138 -9.09 -10.39 9.03
N TYR A 139 -10.09 -10.80 9.81
CA TYR A 139 -9.89 -11.42 11.11
C TYR A 139 -9.17 -12.78 10.99
N LEU A 140 -9.68 -13.69 10.14
CA LEU A 140 -9.06 -14.99 9.87
C LEU A 140 -7.67 -14.81 9.24
N GLY A 141 -7.54 -13.92 8.26
CA GLY A 141 -6.30 -13.62 7.56
C GLY A 141 -5.20 -13.12 8.51
N SER A 142 -5.53 -12.22 9.45
CA SER A 142 -4.55 -11.74 10.43
C SER A 142 -4.14 -12.85 11.40
N ARG A 143 -5.09 -13.65 11.90
CA ARG A 143 -4.82 -14.73 12.86
C ARG A 143 -3.96 -15.84 12.24
N TRP A 144 -4.32 -16.30 11.04
CA TRP A 144 -3.57 -17.37 10.35
C TRP A 144 -2.24 -16.87 9.75
N GLY A 145 -2.24 -15.66 9.19
CA GLY A 145 -1.03 -15.05 8.64
C GLY A 145 0.05 -14.83 9.69
N LEU A 146 -0.32 -14.40 10.90
CA LEU A 146 0.63 -14.23 11.99
C LEU A 146 1.11 -15.56 12.58
N ALA A 147 0.23 -16.58 12.66
CA ALA A 147 0.53 -17.85 13.31
C ALA A 147 1.44 -18.80 12.50
N LYS A 148 1.34 -18.80 11.16
CA LYS A 148 2.06 -19.80 10.33
C LYS A 148 3.06 -19.23 9.33
N LEU A 149 3.03 -17.93 9.01
CA LEU A 149 3.92 -17.40 7.98
C LEU A 149 5.28 -16.99 8.56
N LYS A 150 6.33 -17.67 8.08
CA LYS A 150 7.71 -17.21 8.26
C LYS A 150 7.84 -15.85 7.59
N THR A 151 8.56 -14.94 8.23
CA THR A 151 8.69 -13.54 7.80
C THR A 151 9.21 -13.42 6.35
N ARG A 152 10.03 -14.38 5.90
CA ARG A 152 10.49 -14.50 4.50
C ARG A 152 9.37 -14.80 3.51
N SER A 153 8.40 -15.64 3.87
CA SER A 153 7.23 -15.96 3.02
C SER A 153 6.30 -14.76 2.86
N VAL A 154 6.13 -13.96 3.93
CA VAL A 154 5.31 -12.74 3.86
C VAL A 154 5.95 -11.70 2.92
N ALA A 155 7.27 -11.52 3.01
CA ALA A 155 8.00 -10.65 2.09
C ALA A 155 7.85 -11.11 0.63
N LEU A 156 7.92 -12.42 0.38
CA LEU A 156 7.77 -12.98 -0.96
C LEU A 156 6.36 -12.78 -1.52
N ILE A 157 5.31 -12.97 -0.71
CA ILE A 157 3.93 -12.66 -1.10
C ILE A 157 3.81 -11.18 -1.49
N PHE A 158 4.41 -10.29 -0.69
CA PHE A 158 4.36 -8.86 -0.98
C PHE A 158 5.08 -8.50 -2.28
N ILE A 159 6.25 -9.10 -2.54
CA ILE A 159 6.98 -8.95 -3.81
C ILE A 159 6.09 -9.37 -4.97
N ILE A 160 5.45 -10.54 -4.88
CA ILE A 160 4.55 -11.04 -5.93
C ILE A 160 3.41 -10.04 -6.19
N VAL A 161 2.72 -9.57 -5.15
CA VAL A 161 1.60 -8.63 -5.30
C VAL A 161 2.08 -7.30 -5.93
N LEU A 162 3.27 -6.83 -5.56
CA LEU A 162 3.85 -5.62 -6.11
C LEU A 162 4.20 -5.76 -7.60
N PHE A 163 4.72 -6.92 -8.02
CA PHE A 163 4.94 -7.22 -9.43
C PHE A 163 3.62 -7.35 -10.21
N ILE A 164 2.58 -7.95 -9.62
CA ILE A 164 1.25 -8.02 -10.25
C ILE A 164 0.69 -6.60 -10.46
N ALA A 165 0.80 -5.73 -9.46
CA ALA A 165 0.36 -4.34 -9.56
C ALA A 165 1.14 -3.58 -10.65
N ALA A 166 2.47 -3.76 -10.71
CA ALA A 166 3.30 -3.17 -11.75
C ALA A 166 2.94 -3.67 -13.15
N ALA A 167 2.74 -4.99 -13.30
CA ALA A 167 2.35 -5.60 -14.57
C ALA A 167 0.98 -5.08 -15.03
N LYS A 168 -0.02 -5.04 -14.13
CA LYS A 168 -1.35 -4.49 -14.44
C LYS A 168 -1.23 -3.06 -14.97
N LEU A 169 -0.39 -2.24 -14.35
CA LEU A 169 -0.20 -0.85 -14.74
C LEU A 169 0.47 -0.72 -16.12
N VAL A 170 1.43 -1.59 -16.43
CA VAL A 170 2.05 -1.66 -17.76
C VAL A 170 1.02 -2.11 -18.81
N PHE A 171 0.13 -3.05 -18.48
CA PHE A 171 -0.97 -3.43 -19.38
C PHE A 171 -1.96 -2.28 -19.60
N ASP A 172 -2.29 -1.51 -18.56
CA ASP A 172 -3.14 -0.31 -18.68
C ASP A 172 -2.47 0.85 -19.46
N LEU A 173 -1.18 0.74 -19.78
CA LEU A 173 -0.38 1.73 -20.54
C LEU A 173 -0.25 1.38 -22.04
N LEU A 174 -0.34 0.10 -22.39
CA LEU A 174 -0.31 -0.43 -23.76
C LEU A 174 -1.65 -0.15 -24.47
#